data_AF-A0A7S9D1X3-F1
#
_entry.id   AF-A0A7S9D1X3-F1
#
_cell.length_a   1.000
_cell.length_b   1.000
_cell.length_c   1.000
_cell.angle_alpha   90.00
_cell.angle_beta   90.00
_cell.angle_gamma   90.00
#
_symmetry.space_group_name_H-M   'P 1'
#
loop_
_entity.id
_entity.type
_entity.pdbx_description
1 polymer ?
#
loop_
_entity_poly.entity_id
_entity_poly.type
_entity_poly.pdbx_seq_one_letter_code
_entity_poly.pdbx_strand_id
1 'polypeptide(L)'
;MTKSLFPGFDGLMTLSRREGVDVRPTLLRVLTDLYVQSAVHSEDEQRQFVELATRLIDQVDDATRAAVKARLAIYPHTPVPILQKLGLVAAQEGRRIPLAREIPAPAPAPAPARTPTEAELRMAANMAMQPKDAAEIHDMFFRAGATERALVLHNLAQTPLKAAPRIPTVRAKRAIQILEMAAIAGDVENFTYELGDSLILPSRVAAQIVDDAGGEALAVAARALDMPSPNFQRILLFFKPEIGNSVEMVYRLSRLYDRLSDRSALVMLAAWRGSTLAVTRAKYQPSLHDSERQRVRAGASQTRPAVQPGSSPAVRTGSGGSER
;
A
#
# COMPACT_ATOMS: atom_id res chain seq x y z
N MET A 1 -30.95 27.77 1.56
CA MET A 1 -31.79 27.79 0.35
C MET A 1 -31.45 26.54 -0.45
N THR A 2 -32.23 25.48 -0.29
CA THR A 2 -32.10 24.26 -1.11
C THR A 2 -32.58 24.58 -2.51
N LYS A 3 -31.65 24.57 -3.48
CA LYS A 3 -31.97 24.79 -4.88
C LYS A 3 -32.68 23.52 -5.35
N SER A 4 -34.00 23.57 -5.52
CA SER A 4 -34.73 22.46 -6.14
C SER A 4 -34.07 22.15 -7.48
N LEU A 5 -33.63 20.91 -7.69
CA LEU A 5 -33.03 20.49 -8.95
C LEU A 5 -34.03 20.55 -10.12
N PHE A 6 -35.34 20.57 -9.83
CA PHE A 6 -36.38 20.41 -10.84
C PHE A 6 -37.61 21.33 -10.63
N PRO A 7 -37.48 22.67 -10.67
CA PRO A 7 -38.62 23.57 -10.66
C PRO A 7 -39.31 23.58 -12.05
N GLY A 8 -40.63 23.32 -12.08
CA GLY A 8 -41.47 23.45 -13.30
C GLY A 8 -41.85 22.15 -14.03
N PHE A 9 -41.56 20.98 -13.46
CA PHE A 9 -41.75 19.68 -14.12
C PHE A 9 -43.22 19.28 -14.34
N ASP A 10 -44.11 19.62 -13.41
CA ASP A 10 -45.56 19.33 -13.52
C ASP A 10 -46.25 20.15 -14.63
N GLY A 11 -45.69 21.33 -14.96
CA GLY A 11 -46.16 22.18 -16.05
C GLY A 11 -45.86 21.60 -17.44
N LEU A 12 -44.70 20.96 -17.61
CA LEU A 12 -44.35 20.30 -18.88
C LEU A 12 -45.21 19.05 -19.15
N MET A 13 -45.55 18.31 -18.09
CA MET A 13 -46.40 17.10 -18.18
C MET A 13 -47.83 17.41 -18.61
N THR A 14 -48.36 18.56 -18.21
CA THR A 14 -49.71 19.00 -18.58
C THR A 14 -49.77 19.57 -20.00
N LEU A 15 -48.67 20.18 -20.49
CA LEU A 15 -48.56 20.69 -21.86
C LEU A 15 -48.40 19.57 -22.92
N SER A 16 -47.63 18.52 -22.61
CA SER A 16 -47.38 17.40 -23.55
C SER A 16 -48.64 16.66 -24.02
N ARG A 17 -49.69 16.58 -23.18
CA ARG A 17 -50.93 15.90 -23.57
C ARG A 17 -51.72 16.65 -24.65
N ARG A 18 -51.41 17.94 -24.90
CA ARG A 18 -52.15 18.78 -25.86
C ARG A 18 -51.56 18.79 -27.27
N GLU A 19 -50.28 18.49 -27.45
CA GLU A 19 -49.60 18.58 -28.76
C GLU A 19 -49.34 17.24 -29.46
N GLY A 20 -49.79 16.11 -28.89
CA GLY A 20 -49.69 14.79 -29.52
C GLY A 20 -48.29 14.16 -29.53
N VAL A 21 -47.28 14.84 -28.97
CA VAL A 21 -45.91 14.33 -28.81
C VAL A 21 -45.73 13.77 -27.39
N ASP A 22 -45.39 12.48 -27.30
CA ASP A 22 -45.09 11.84 -26.02
C ASP A 22 -43.68 12.24 -25.56
N VAL A 23 -43.60 13.20 -24.63
CA VAL A 23 -42.32 13.67 -24.08
C VAL A 23 -41.80 12.78 -22.95
N ARG A 24 -42.63 11.85 -22.43
CA ARG A 24 -42.30 11.01 -21.27
C ARG A 24 -41.03 10.18 -21.50
N PRO A 25 -40.77 9.59 -22.68
CA PRO A 25 -39.53 8.89 -22.96
C PRO A 25 -38.29 9.77 -22.86
N THR A 26 -38.34 10.96 -23.46
CA THR A 26 -37.24 11.94 -23.42
C THR A 26 -36.99 12.41 -21.99
N LEU A 27 -38.06 12.66 -21.26
CA LEU A 27 -38.02 13.17 -19.90
C LEU A 27 -37.40 12.17 -18.92
N LEU A 28 -37.77 10.90 -19.01
CA LEU A 28 -37.17 9.85 -18.20
C LEU A 28 -35.67 9.71 -18.48
N ARG A 29 -35.25 9.82 -19.75
CA ARG A 29 -33.83 9.76 -20.12
C ARG A 29 -33.05 10.94 -19.55
N VAL A 30 -33.57 12.16 -19.68
CA VAL A 30 -32.93 13.36 -19.13
C VAL A 30 -32.84 13.32 -17.61
N LEU A 31 -33.91 12.93 -16.92
CA LEU A 31 -33.90 12.74 -15.46
C LEU A 31 -32.85 11.73 -15.01
N THR A 32 -32.77 10.61 -15.72
CA THR A 32 -31.79 9.56 -15.43
C THR A 32 -30.36 10.07 -15.64
N ASP A 33 -30.11 10.80 -16.72
CA ASP A 33 -28.77 11.32 -17.01
C ASP A 33 -28.34 12.38 -15.99
N LEU A 34 -29.24 13.31 -15.63
CA LEU A 34 -28.96 14.32 -14.59
C LEU A 34 -28.66 13.67 -13.23
N TYR A 35 -29.38 12.61 -12.86
CA TYR A 35 -29.12 11.87 -11.63
C TYR A 35 -27.77 11.14 -11.66
N VAL A 36 -27.38 10.57 -12.80
CA VAL A 36 -26.10 9.83 -12.91
C VAL A 36 -24.88 10.77 -13.00
N GLN A 37 -25.06 12.03 -13.38
CA GLN A 37 -23.97 13.02 -13.47
C GLN A 37 -23.33 13.38 -12.10
N SER A 38 -24.05 13.20 -10.99
CA SER A 38 -23.49 13.38 -9.64
C SER A 38 -23.31 12.04 -8.93
N ALA A 39 -22.20 11.85 -8.24
CA ALA A 39 -21.95 10.66 -7.42
C ALA A 39 -22.53 10.78 -5.99
N VAL A 40 -22.84 12.00 -5.55
CA VAL A 40 -23.37 12.31 -4.20
C VAL A 40 -24.71 13.00 -4.35
N HIS A 41 -25.74 12.44 -3.71
CA HIS A 41 -27.10 12.95 -3.71
C HIS A 41 -27.56 13.19 -2.28
N SER A 42 -28.30 14.26 -2.04
CA SER A 42 -29.03 14.43 -0.79
C SER A 42 -30.24 13.49 -0.74
N GLU A 43 -30.75 13.22 0.47
CA GLU A 43 -31.92 12.35 0.64
C GLU A 43 -33.15 12.87 -0.11
N ASP A 44 -33.34 14.20 -0.15
CA ASP A 44 -34.49 14.82 -0.82
C ASP A 44 -34.41 14.65 -2.35
N GLU A 45 -33.22 14.81 -2.93
CA GLU A 45 -33.00 14.63 -4.37
C GLU A 45 -33.19 13.17 -4.78
N GLN A 46 -32.70 12.23 -3.96
CA GLN A 46 -32.93 10.82 -4.18
C GLN A 46 -34.41 10.45 -4.11
N ARG A 47 -35.15 10.98 -3.12
CA ARG A 47 -36.61 10.74 -2.99
C ARG A 47 -37.36 11.30 -4.19
N GLN A 48 -37.04 12.53 -4.62
CA GLN A 48 -37.67 13.17 -5.76
C GLN A 48 -37.42 12.42 -7.07
N PHE A 49 -36.18 11.99 -7.31
CA PHE A 49 -35.83 11.18 -8.47
C PHE A 49 -36.61 9.86 -8.48
N VAL A 50 -36.64 9.15 -7.35
CA VAL A 50 -37.37 7.88 -7.22
C VAL A 50 -38.84 8.06 -7.54
N GLU A 51 -39.48 9.10 -7.00
CA GLU A 51 -40.90 9.35 -7.21
C GLU A 51 -41.23 9.59 -8.69
N LEU A 52 -40.48 10.49 -9.35
CA LEU A 52 -40.72 10.85 -10.74
C LEU A 52 -40.38 9.72 -11.71
N ALA A 53 -39.21 9.09 -11.54
CA ALA A 53 -38.77 8.01 -12.41
C ALA A 53 -39.70 6.79 -12.30
N THR A 54 -40.17 6.46 -11.09
CA THR A 54 -41.12 5.36 -10.88
C THR A 54 -42.40 5.59 -11.69
N ARG A 55 -43.00 6.79 -11.63
CA ARG A 55 -44.24 7.09 -12.37
C ARG A 55 -44.05 7.05 -13.88
N LEU A 56 -42.86 7.41 -14.36
CA LEU A 56 -42.51 7.45 -15.78
C LEU A 56 -42.21 6.07 -16.37
N ILE A 57 -41.53 5.19 -15.63
CA ILE A 57 -41.15 3.84 -16.09
C ILE A 57 -42.36 3.00 -16.54
N ASP A 58 -43.52 3.17 -15.90
CA ASP A 58 -44.75 2.43 -16.25
C ASP A 58 -45.37 2.91 -17.56
N GLN A 59 -45.05 4.14 -17.98
CA GLN A 59 -45.73 4.86 -19.05
C GLN A 59 -44.93 4.96 -20.35
N VAL A 60 -43.67 4.53 -20.34
CA VAL A 60 -42.77 4.56 -21.51
C VAL A 60 -42.66 3.18 -22.17
N ASP A 61 -42.25 3.17 -23.43
CA ASP A 61 -42.03 1.98 -24.23
C ASP A 61 -40.80 1.16 -23.79
N ASP A 62 -40.74 -0.10 -24.21
CA ASP A 62 -39.67 -1.04 -23.82
C ASP A 62 -38.28 -0.61 -24.27
N ALA A 63 -38.15 0.06 -25.42
CA ALA A 63 -36.85 0.51 -25.91
C ALA A 63 -36.29 1.62 -25.00
N THR A 64 -37.14 2.53 -24.55
CA THR A 64 -36.78 3.55 -23.55
C THR A 64 -36.44 2.93 -22.20
N ARG A 65 -37.23 1.94 -21.73
CA ARG A 65 -36.90 1.20 -20.50
C ARG A 65 -35.55 0.53 -20.57
N ALA A 66 -35.22 -0.11 -21.70
CA ALA A 66 -33.93 -0.76 -21.91
C ALA A 66 -32.75 0.22 -21.87
N ALA A 67 -32.88 1.40 -22.47
CA ALA A 67 -31.85 2.44 -22.45
C ALA A 67 -31.57 2.96 -21.02
N VAL A 68 -32.63 3.25 -20.26
CA VAL A 68 -32.53 3.69 -18.86
C VAL A 68 -31.95 2.58 -17.98
N LYS A 69 -32.39 1.34 -18.20
CA LYS A 69 -31.87 0.15 -17.52
C LYS A 69 -30.37 -0.03 -17.73
N ALA A 70 -29.88 0.10 -18.96
CA ALA A 70 -28.46 0.00 -19.28
C ALA A 70 -27.64 1.09 -18.58
N ARG A 71 -28.16 2.31 -18.50
CA ARG A 71 -27.50 3.44 -17.84
C ARG A 71 -27.39 3.25 -16.33
N LEU A 72 -28.49 2.83 -15.69
CA LEU A 72 -28.54 2.63 -14.23
C LEU A 72 -27.86 1.34 -13.75
N ALA A 73 -27.75 0.32 -14.60
CA ALA A 73 -27.02 -0.91 -14.29
C ALA A 73 -25.54 -0.68 -13.96
N ILE A 74 -24.93 0.36 -14.53
CA ILE A 74 -23.51 0.69 -14.36
C ILE A 74 -23.30 1.68 -13.21
N TYR A 75 -24.35 2.38 -12.75
CA TYR A 75 -24.26 3.40 -11.72
C TYR A 75 -24.37 2.79 -10.31
N PRO A 76 -23.33 2.90 -9.45
CA PRO A 76 -23.29 2.22 -8.14
C PRO A 76 -24.35 2.68 -7.14
N HIS A 77 -24.81 3.93 -7.22
CA HIS A 77 -25.76 4.54 -6.27
C HIS A 77 -27.20 4.57 -6.80
N THR A 78 -27.59 3.58 -7.61
CA THR A 78 -28.97 3.47 -8.11
C THR A 78 -29.93 3.11 -6.97
N PRO A 79 -31.00 3.89 -6.72
CA PRO A 79 -31.94 3.61 -5.63
C PRO A 79 -32.66 2.27 -5.77
N VAL A 80 -32.82 1.56 -4.65
CA VAL A 80 -33.45 0.22 -4.56
C VAL A 80 -34.84 0.15 -5.22
N PRO A 81 -35.74 1.14 -5.07
CA PRO A 81 -37.06 1.08 -5.72
C PRO A 81 -36.98 1.05 -7.25
N ILE A 82 -36.02 1.77 -7.85
CA ILE A 82 -35.83 1.80 -9.30
C ILE A 82 -35.18 0.51 -9.79
N LEU A 83 -34.25 -0.07 -9.02
CA LEU A 83 -33.64 -1.36 -9.32
C LEU A 83 -34.70 -2.48 -9.39
N GLN A 84 -35.57 -2.56 -8.38
CA GLN A 84 -36.66 -3.53 -8.36
C GLN A 84 -37.60 -3.36 -9.55
N LYS A 85 -37.93 -2.10 -9.87
CA LYS A 85 -38.88 -1.79 -10.93
C LYS A 85 -38.35 -2.06 -12.35
N LEU A 86 -37.05 -1.88 -12.58
CA LEU A 86 -36.41 -2.20 -13.87
C LEU A 86 -35.93 -3.66 -13.95
N GLY A 87 -36.19 -4.47 -12.92
CA GLY A 87 -35.69 -5.84 -12.83
C GLY A 87 -34.16 -5.89 -12.90
N LEU A 88 -33.50 -4.94 -12.24
CA LEU A 88 -32.06 -4.87 -12.07
C LEU A 88 -31.67 -5.49 -10.74
N VAL A 89 -30.60 -6.28 -10.75
CA VAL A 89 -29.96 -6.73 -9.52
C VAL A 89 -29.09 -5.57 -9.04
N ALA A 90 -29.28 -5.14 -7.79
CA ALA A 90 -28.42 -4.16 -7.17
C ALA A 90 -26.95 -4.58 -7.38
N ALA A 91 -26.14 -3.71 -7.99
CA ALA A 91 -24.70 -3.82 -7.96
C ALA A 91 -24.24 -3.47 -6.53
N GLN A 92 -24.64 -4.29 -5.56
CA GLN A 92 -24.08 -4.19 -4.23
C GLN A 92 -22.64 -4.67 -4.33
N GLU A 93 -21.72 -3.75 -4.03
CA GLU A 93 -20.46 -4.10 -3.41
C GLU A 93 -20.75 -5.13 -2.31
N GLY A 94 -20.39 -6.40 -2.56
CA GLY A 94 -20.42 -7.44 -1.52
C GLY A 94 -21.36 -8.62 -1.72
N ARG A 95 -22.18 -8.73 -2.78
CA ARG A 95 -22.80 -10.02 -3.08
C ARG A 95 -21.76 -10.94 -3.72
N ARG A 96 -20.96 -11.61 -2.88
CA ARG A 96 -20.19 -12.78 -3.29
C ARG A 96 -21.15 -13.74 -3.97
N ILE A 97 -21.05 -13.83 -5.29
CA ILE A 97 -21.62 -14.93 -6.05
C ILE A 97 -21.04 -16.19 -5.39
N PRO A 98 -21.86 -17.18 -4.96
CA PRO A 98 -21.30 -18.47 -4.62
C PRO A 98 -20.63 -18.98 -5.88
N LEU A 99 -19.29 -18.97 -5.89
CA LEU A 99 -18.51 -19.60 -6.95
C LEU A 99 -19.06 -21.01 -7.12
N ALA A 100 -19.35 -21.39 -8.37
CA ALA A 100 -19.73 -22.76 -8.68
C ALA A 100 -18.73 -23.70 -8.00
N ARG A 101 -19.24 -24.77 -7.36
CA ARG A 101 -18.38 -25.81 -6.77
C ARG A 101 -17.40 -26.22 -7.86
N GLU A 102 -16.10 -26.03 -7.58
CA GLU A 102 -15.04 -26.39 -8.50
C GLU A 102 -15.34 -27.79 -9.04
N ILE A 103 -15.48 -27.92 -10.36
CA ILE A 103 -15.31 -29.21 -11.00
C ILE A 103 -13.93 -29.67 -10.51
N PRO A 104 -13.79 -30.86 -9.89
CA PRO A 104 -12.49 -31.36 -9.50
C PRO A 104 -11.71 -31.64 -10.78
N ALA A 105 -11.08 -30.58 -11.31
CA ALA A 105 -9.90 -30.75 -12.11
C ALA A 105 -8.91 -31.46 -11.19
N PRO A 106 -8.25 -32.54 -11.65
CA PRO A 106 -7.15 -33.11 -10.89
C PRO A 106 -6.23 -31.95 -10.54
N ALA A 107 -5.98 -31.76 -9.23
CA ALA A 107 -5.14 -30.68 -8.76
C ALA A 107 -3.90 -30.65 -9.65
N PRO A 108 -3.53 -29.51 -10.27
CA PRO A 108 -2.18 -29.41 -10.79
C PRO A 108 -1.32 -29.75 -9.58
N ALA A 109 -0.60 -30.87 -9.66
CA ALA A 109 0.31 -31.28 -8.60
C ALA A 109 1.08 -30.03 -8.20
N PRO A 110 1.16 -29.68 -6.90
CA PRO A 110 1.84 -28.47 -6.47
C PRO A 110 3.17 -28.46 -7.19
N ALA A 111 3.35 -27.50 -8.11
CA ALA A 111 4.62 -27.37 -8.79
C ALA A 111 5.63 -27.30 -7.65
N PRO A 112 6.58 -28.25 -7.56
CA PRO A 112 7.49 -28.27 -6.43
C PRO A 112 8.05 -26.87 -6.34
N ALA A 113 7.89 -26.24 -5.16
CA ALA A 113 8.33 -24.87 -4.93
C ALA A 113 9.73 -24.77 -5.52
N ARG A 114 9.87 -24.06 -6.64
CA ARG A 114 11.13 -24.04 -7.37
C ARG A 114 12.17 -23.59 -6.36
N THR A 115 13.09 -24.48 -6.03
CA THR A 115 14.18 -24.16 -5.12
C THR A 115 14.91 -22.98 -5.76
N PRO A 116 14.94 -21.81 -5.11
CA PRO A 116 15.56 -20.63 -5.69
C PRO A 116 16.98 -20.99 -6.10
N THR A 117 17.37 -20.60 -7.31
CA THR A 117 18.72 -20.83 -7.81
C THR A 117 19.73 -20.14 -6.89
N GLU A 118 20.97 -20.63 -6.88
CA GLU A 118 22.02 -20.05 -6.03
C GLU A 118 22.26 -18.56 -6.35
N ALA A 119 22.06 -18.16 -7.60
CA ALA A 119 22.10 -16.76 -8.02
C ALA A 119 20.97 -15.93 -7.38
N GLU A 120 19.74 -16.42 -7.36
CA GLU A 120 18.59 -15.76 -6.73
C GLU A 120 18.76 -15.66 -5.20
N LEU A 121 19.30 -16.70 -4.56
CA LEU A 121 19.61 -16.68 -3.13
C LEU A 121 20.69 -15.64 -2.80
N ARG A 122 21.74 -15.55 -3.61
CA ARG A 122 22.79 -14.53 -3.46
C ARG A 122 22.26 -13.12 -3.67
N MET A 123 21.43 -12.90 -4.71
CA MET A 123 20.78 -11.61 -4.94
C MET A 123 19.84 -11.23 -3.79
N ALA A 124 19.04 -12.17 -3.30
CA ALA A 124 18.15 -11.96 -2.17
C ALA A 124 18.90 -11.69 -0.85
N ALA A 125 20.04 -12.37 -0.63
CA ALA A 125 20.91 -12.12 0.51
C ALA A 125 21.57 -10.74 0.45
N ASN A 126 21.95 -10.28 -0.75
CA ASN A 126 22.50 -8.93 -0.97
C ASN A 126 21.45 -7.82 -0.74
N MET A 127 20.17 -8.11 -1.00
CA MET A 127 19.07 -7.17 -0.76
C MET A 127 18.44 -7.30 0.64
N ALA A 128 18.77 -8.36 1.38
CA ALA A 128 18.25 -8.57 2.73
C ALA A 128 18.85 -7.54 3.71
N MET A 129 18.02 -7.02 4.61
CA MET A 129 18.45 -6.10 5.65
C MET A 129 19.47 -6.78 6.58
N GLN A 130 20.75 -6.40 6.47
CA GLN A 130 21.78 -6.92 7.37
C GLN A 130 21.62 -6.26 8.75
N PRO A 131 21.91 -6.98 9.86
CA PRO A 131 21.76 -6.41 11.19
C PRO A 131 22.58 -5.12 11.41
N LYS A 132 23.77 -5.03 10.80
CA LYS A 132 24.63 -3.83 10.91
C LYS A 132 23.98 -2.64 10.22
N ASP A 133 23.57 -2.78 8.97
CA ASP A 133 22.87 -1.75 8.20
C ASP A 133 21.56 -1.34 8.92
N ALA A 134 20.85 -2.30 9.50
CA ALA A 134 19.66 -2.06 10.30
C ALA A 134 19.95 -1.17 11.54
N ALA A 135 21.05 -1.44 12.23
CA ALA A 135 21.49 -0.62 13.37
C ALA A 135 21.94 0.78 12.93
N GLU A 136 22.64 0.91 11.80
CA GLU A 136 23.07 2.21 11.25
C GLU A 136 21.86 3.06 10.83
N ILE A 137 20.87 2.47 10.14
CA ILE A 137 19.63 3.16 9.75
C ILE A 137 18.83 3.57 10.99
N HIS A 138 18.71 2.69 11.99
CA HIS A 138 18.06 2.98 13.27
C HIS A 138 18.73 4.17 13.97
N ASP A 139 20.04 4.13 14.14
CA ASP A 139 20.81 5.19 14.80
C ASP A 139 20.72 6.52 14.04
N MET A 140 20.85 6.48 12.72
CA MET A 140 20.73 7.65 11.86
C MET A 140 19.36 8.32 12.02
N PHE A 141 18.28 7.53 12.02
CA PHE A 141 16.93 8.08 12.16
C PHE A 141 16.69 8.73 13.53
N PHE A 142 17.09 8.06 14.62
CA PHE A 142 16.83 8.59 15.97
C PHE A 142 17.74 9.75 16.36
N ARG A 143 18.95 9.85 15.79
CA ARG A 143 19.84 11.03 15.98
C ARG A 143 19.46 12.23 15.11
N ALA A 144 18.76 12.00 14.01
CA ALA A 144 18.39 13.03 13.05
C ALA A 144 17.26 13.95 13.56
N GLY A 145 17.29 15.21 13.14
CA GLY A 145 16.19 16.16 13.32
C GLY A 145 15.02 15.92 12.35
N ALA A 146 13.91 16.63 12.51
CA ALA A 146 12.68 16.41 11.72
C ALA A 146 12.89 16.47 10.20
N THR A 147 13.62 17.46 9.70
CA THR A 147 13.92 17.62 8.26
C THR A 147 14.80 16.48 7.73
N GLU A 148 15.83 16.10 8.49
CA GLU A 148 16.73 15.00 8.15
C GLU A 148 16.01 13.66 8.16
N ARG A 149 15.11 13.43 9.14
CA ARG A 149 14.25 12.24 9.18
C ARG A 149 13.36 12.14 7.95
N ALA A 150 12.78 13.25 7.49
CA ALA A 150 12.00 13.25 6.25
C ALA A 150 12.86 12.87 5.03
N LEU A 151 14.10 13.34 4.96
CA LEU A 151 15.06 12.94 3.91
C LEU A 151 15.44 11.46 4.00
N VAL A 152 15.71 10.95 5.21
CA VAL A 152 15.95 9.51 5.44
C VAL A 152 14.78 8.69 4.91
N LEU A 153 13.55 9.04 5.29
CA LEU A 153 12.35 8.31 4.85
C LEU A 153 12.15 8.39 3.33
N HIS A 154 12.43 9.55 2.72
CA HIS A 154 12.39 9.71 1.26
C HIS A 154 13.40 8.78 0.56
N ASN A 155 14.64 8.77 1.04
CA ASN A 155 15.71 7.93 0.48
C ASN A 155 15.42 6.45 0.65
N LEU A 156 14.87 6.03 1.80
CA LEU A 156 14.50 4.64 2.07
C LEU A 156 13.49 4.08 1.05
N ALA A 157 12.60 4.93 0.51
CA ALA A 157 11.66 4.52 -0.55
C ALA A 157 12.39 4.00 -1.80
N GLN A 158 13.56 4.56 -2.11
CA GLN A 158 14.35 4.27 -3.30
C GLN A 158 15.40 3.18 -3.07
N THR A 159 15.55 2.69 -1.85
CA THR A 159 16.56 1.67 -1.55
C THR A 159 16.21 0.32 -2.15
N PRO A 160 17.22 -0.48 -2.57
CA PRO A 160 17.03 -1.86 -3.00
C PRO A 160 16.81 -2.82 -1.81
N LEU A 161 16.84 -2.31 -0.57
CA LEU A 161 16.65 -3.11 0.64
C LEU A 161 15.26 -3.76 0.66
N LYS A 162 15.23 -5.01 1.14
CA LYS A 162 14.00 -5.76 1.31
C LYS A 162 13.18 -5.16 2.45
N ALA A 163 11.97 -4.71 2.12
CA ALA A 163 10.98 -4.22 3.08
C ALA A 163 10.46 -5.36 4.00
N ALA A 164 10.03 -5.00 5.20
CA ALA A 164 9.34 -5.94 6.09
C ALA A 164 8.02 -6.44 5.45
N PRO A 165 7.60 -7.69 5.75
CA PRO A 165 6.28 -8.15 5.35
C PRO A 165 5.19 -7.30 6.02
N ARG A 166 4.10 -7.06 5.29
CA ARG A 166 2.91 -6.39 5.81
C ARG A 166 2.29 -7.21 6.96
N ILE A 167 1.70 -6.50 7.90
CA ILE A 167 0.94 -7.12 8.99
C ILE A 167 -0.41 -7.57 8.43
N PRO A 168 -0.87 -8.79 8.75
CA PRO A 168 -2.19 -9.26 8.33
C PRO A 168 -3.29 -8.28 8.75
N THR A 169 -4.20 -7.96 7.82
CA THR A 169 -5.21 -6.90 7.98
C THR A 169 -6.08 -7.05 9.23
N VAL A 170 -6.45 -8.28 9.58
CA VAL A 170 -7.24 -8.57 10.80
C VAL A 170 -6.45 -8.23 12.06
N ARG A 171 -5.15 -8.56 12.09
CA ARG A 171 -4.27 -8.24 13.23
C ARG A 171 -4.03 -6.73 13.31
N ALA A 172 -3.78 -6.08 12.17
CA ALA A 172 -3.59 -4.63 12.10
C ALA A 172 -4.83 -3.87 12.61
N LYS A 173 -6.04 -4.22 12.17
CA LYS A 173 -7.29 -3.59 12.64
C LYS A 173 -7.47 -3.71 14.14
N ARG A 174 -7.21 -4.89 14.72
CA ARG A 174 -7.28 -5.11 16.17
C ARG A 174 -6.25 -4.23 16.90
N ALA A 175 -5.01 -4.21 16.42
CA ALA A 175 -3.95 -3.40 17.02
C ALA A 175 -4.29 -1.91 16.99
N ILE A 176 -4.79 -1.39 15.86
CA ILE A 176 -5.20 0.01 15.72
C ILE A 176 -6.28 0.37 16.76
N GLN A 177 -7.29 -0.49 16.94
CA GLN A 177 -8.34 -0.26 17.94
C GLN A 177 -7.77 -0.20 19.37
N ILE A 178 -6.87 -1.12 19.72
CA ILE A 178 -6.25 -1.15 21.06
C ILE A 178 -5.36 0.09 21.27
N LEU A 179 -4.57 0.47 20.26
CA LEU A 179 -3.73 1.66 20.30
C LEU A 179 -4.56 2.94 20.46
N GLU A 180 -5.68 3.07 19.77
CA GLU A 180 -6.59 4.21 19.94
C GLU A 180 -7.19 4.27 21.34
N MET A 181 -7.64 3.12 21.87
CA MET A 181 -8.19 3.07 23.24
C MET A 181 -7.13 3.44 24.28
N ALA A 182 -5.91 2.90 24.14
CA ALA A 182 -4.79 3.24 25.01
C ALA A 182 -4.41 4.72 24.89
N ALA A 183 -4.42 5.29 23.68
CA ALA A 183 -4.19 6.70 23.44
C ALA A 183 -5.22 7.60 24.15
N ILE A 184 -6.51 7.27 24.03
CA ILE A 184 -7.59 8.01 24.69
C ILE A 184 -7.51 7.89 26.21
N ALA A 185 -7.11 6.74 26.73
CA ALA A 185 -6.94 6.50 28.17
C ALA A 185 -5.64 7.11 28.74
N GLY A 186 -4.72 7.58 27.90
CA GLY A 186 -3.38 8.01 28.34
C GLY A 186 -2.52 6.85 28.86
N ASP A 187 -2.83 5.61 28.47
CA ASP A 187 -2.13 4.40 28.94
C ASP A 187 -0.89 4.14 28.06
N VAL A 188 0.22 4.80 28.43
CA VAL A 188 1.50 4.72 27.72
C VAL A 188 2.08 3.30 27.74
N GLU A 189 1.91 2.57 28.85
CA GLU A 189 2.45 1.21 28.98
C GLU A 189 1.75 0.24 28.02
N ASN A 190 0.42 0.23 28.02
CA ASN A 190 -0.35 -0.63 27.13
C ASN A 190 -0.18 -0.22 25.66
N PHE A 191 -0.11 1.08 25.37
CA PHE A 191 0.18 1.57 24.03
C PHE A 191 1.54 1.07 23.53
N THR A 192 2.58 1.18 24.36
CA THR A 192 3.94 0.73 24.02
C THR A 192 3.99 -0.78 23.82
N TYR A 193 3.31 -1.54 24.68
CA TYR A 193 3.23 -2.99 24.57
C TYR A 193 2.54 -3.44 23.28
N GLU A 194 1.35 -2.90 22.99
CA GLU A 194 0.58 -3.25 21.78
C GLU A 194 1.35 -2.84 20.51
N LEU A 195 2.00 -1.68 20.50
CA LEU A 195 2.84 -1.24 19.39
C LEU A 195 4.00 -2.22 19.18
N GLY A 196 4.64 -2.65 20.26
CA GLY A 196 5.71 -3.65 20.25
C GLY A 196 5.27 -5.00 19.70
N ASP A 197 4.17 -5.55 20.20
CA ASP A 197 3.66 -6.86 19.78
C ASP A 197 3.19 -6.86 18.32
N SER A 198 2.36 -5.87 17.96
CA SER A 198 1.76 -5.79 16.62
C SER A 198 2.82 -5.64 15.52
N LEU A 199 3.84 -4.81 15.78
CA LEU A 199 4.97 -4.57 14.87
C LEU A 199 6.14 -5.54 15.08
N ILE A 200 6.08 -6.47 16.04
CA ILE A 200 7.16 -7.41 16.38
C ILE A 200 8.47 -6.64 16.63
N LEU A 201 8.41 -5.60 17.45
CA LEU A 201 9.54 -4.76 17.80
C LEU A 201 10.17 -5.21 19.12
N PRO A 202 11.49 -5.08 19.27
CA PRO A 202 12.12 -5.16 20.58
C PRO A 202 11.54 -4.08 21.52
N SER A 203 11.30 -4.42 22.79
CA SER A 203 10.66 -3.51 23.76
C SER A 203 11.35 -2.15 23.87
N ARG A 204 12.69 -2.13 23.80
CA ARG A 204 13.48 -0.88 23.77
C ARG A 204 13.12 0.01 22.57
N VAL A 205 12.95 -0.58 21.39
CA VAL A 205 12.65 0.19 20.17
C VAL A 205 11.20 0.68 20.19
N ALA A 206 10.26 -0.13 20.70
CA ALA A 206 8.89 0.30 20.91
C ALA A 206 8.82 1.51 21.86
N ALA A 207 9.52 1.46 22.99
CA ALA A 207 9.64 2.59 23.93
C ALA A 207 10.26 3.82 23.26
N GLN A 208 11.36 3.66 22.51
CA GLN A 208 11.98 4.78 21.78
C GLN A 208 11.04 5.44 20.75
N ILE A 209 10.19 4.67 20.08
CA ILE A 209 9.18 5.21 19.15
C ILE A 209 8.12 5.99 19.92
N VAL A 210 7.65 5.44 21.03
CA VAL A 210 6.64 6.08 21.88
C VAL A 210 7.20 7.32 22.55
N ASP A 211 8.46 7.34 22.96
CA ASP A 211 9.11 8.49 23.62
C ASP A 211 9.59 9.56 22.62
N ASP A 212 9.52 9.30 21.32
CA ASP A 212 9.97 10.22 20.27
C ASP A 212 9.17 11.55 20.30
N ALA A 213 9.78 12.62 20.81
CA ALA A 213 9.13 13.91 21.00
C ALA A 213 8.63 14.53 19.69
N GLY A 214 9.32 14.26 18.57
CA GLY A 214 8.95 14.80 17.26
C GLY A 214 7.73 14.11 16.63
N GLY A 215 7.43 12.88 17.05
CA GLY A 215 6.29 12.07 16.57
C GLY A 215 6.49 11.44 15.19
N GLU A 216 7.62 11.67 14.52
CA GLU A 216 7.87 11.09 13.20
C GLU A 216 8.07 9.58 13.28
N ALA A 217 8.69 9.08 14.36
CA ALA A 217 8.80 7.63 14.59
C ALA A 217 7.41 6.99 14.71
N LEU A 218 6.49 7.63 15.43
CA LEU A 218 5.12 7.16 15.59
C LEU A 218 4.36 7.17 14.26
N ALA A 219 4.54 8.20 13.43
CA ALA A 219 3.97 8.26 12.08
C ALA A 219 4.44 7.10 11.21
N VAL A 220 5.72 6.74 11.29
CA VAL A 220 6.29 5.60 10.56
C VAL A 220 5.71 4.27 11.07
N ALA A 221 5.59 4.11 12.37
CA ALA A 221 5.02 2.91 12.99
C ALA A 221 3.53 2.73 12.61
N ALA A 222 2.73 3.81 12.68
CA ALA A 222 1.34 3.82 12.26
C ALA A 222 1.18 3.49 10.76
N ARG A 223 2.07 4.01 9.91
CA ARG A 223 2.05 3.72 8.47
C ARG A 223 2.38 2.26 8.18
N ALA A 224 3.32 1.68 8.93
CA ALA A 224 3.66 0.26 8.81
C ALA A 224 2.52 -0.67 9.27
N LEU A 225 1.65 -0.20 10.17
CA LEU A 225 0.39 -0.86 10.56
C LEU A 225 -0.75 -0.69 9.55
N ASP A 226 -0.55 0.06 8.47
CA ASP A 226 -1.61 0.43 7.52
C ASP A 226 -2.77 1.19 8.22
N MET A 227 -2.42 2.04 9.19
CA MET A 227 -3.39 2.79 9.97
C MET A 227 -4.09 3.86 9.12
N PRO A 228 -5.43 3.99 9.17
CA PRO A 228 -6.10 5.08 8.48
C PRO A 228 -5.74 6.44 9.11
N SER A 229 -5.62 7.48 8.27
CA SER A 229 -5.24 8.84 8.69
C SER A 229 -6.09 9.39 9.85
N PRO A 230 -7.43 9.18 9.90
CA PRO A 230 -8.25 9.62 11.04
C PRO A 230 -7.87 8.98 12.38
N ASN A 231 -7.47 7.70 12.40
CA ASN A 231 -7.05 7.00 13.61
C ASN A 231 -5.69 7.57 14.09
N PHE A 232 -4.77 7.80 13.15
CA PHE A 232 -3.49 8.42 13.46
C PHE A 232 -3.65 9.84 14.05
N GLN A 233 -4.51 10.67 13.45
CA GLN A 233 -4.80 12.01 13.97
C GLN A 233 -5.42 11.99 15.37
N ARG A 234 -6.32 11.04 15.65
CA ARG A 234 -6.87 10.83 17.01
C ARG A 234 -5.77 10.48 18.00
N ILE A 235 -4.87 9.55 17.65
CA ILE A 235 -3.73 9.19 18.48
C ILE A 235 -2.85 10.41 18.75
N LEU A 236 -2.54 11.23 17.74
CA LEU A 236 -1.74 12.45 17.94
C LEU A 236 -2.39 13.43 18.93
N LEU A 237 -3.71 13.58 18.89
CA LEU A 237 -4.45 14.50 19.74
C LEU A 237 -4.55 14.03 21.20
N PHE A 238 -4.70 12.71 21.42
CA PHE A 238 -4.97 12.17 22.76
C PHE A 238 -3.75 11.56 23.46
N PHE A 239 -2.79 11.01 22.72
CA PHE A 239 -1.71 10.23 23.32
C PHE A 239 -0.56 11.08 23.85
N LYS A 240 -0.20 12.16 23.15
CA LYS A 240 0.87 13.08 23.54
C LYS A 240 0.35 14.49 23.69
N PRO A 241 0.05 14.95 24.91
CA PRO A 241 -0.44 16.31 25.15
C PRO A 241 0.47 17.39 24.55
N GLU A 242 1.78 17.17 24.51
CA GLU A 242 2.75 18.11 23.93
C GLU A 242 2.51 18.31 22.42
N ILE A 243 2.17 17.24 21.71
CA ILE A 243 1.82 17.27 20.30
C ILE A 243 0.39 17.78 20.12
N GLY A 244 -0.57 17.21 20.86
CA GLY A 244 -1.99 17.54 20.74
C GLY A 244 -2.33 19.00 21.05
N ASN A 245 -1.56 19.65 21.94
CA ASN A 245 -1.72 21.07 22.27
C ASN A 245 -1.06 22.01 21.24
N SER A 246 -0.29 21.49 20.28
CA SER A 246 0.39 22.27 19.24
C SER A 246 -0.22 22.00 17.87
N VAL A 247 -1.06 22.94 17.42
CA VAL A 247 -1.70 22.90 16.09
C VAL A 247 -0.66 22.73 14.98
N GLU A 248 0.47 23.44 15.06
CA GLU A 248 1.56 23.34 14.09
C GLU A 248 2.12 21.91 14.01
N MET A 249 2.40 21.28 15.16
CA MET A 249 2.94 19.92 15.18
C MET A 249 1.96 18.89 14.64
N VAL A 250 0.66 19.01 14.99
CA VAL A 250 -0.38 18.11 14.47
C VAL A 250 -0.49 18.21 12.95
N TYR A 251 -0.55 19.43 12.39
CA TYR A 251 -0.61 19.62 10.93
C TYR A 251 0.66 19.13 10.23
N ARG A 252 1.83 19.40 10.81
CA ARG A 252 3.13 18.95 10.28
C ARG A 252 3.18 17.42 10.22
N LEU A 253 2.77 16.73 11.29
CA LEU A 253 2.77 15.28 11.37
C LEU A 253 1.70 14.64 10.49
N SER A 254 0.49 15.19 10.42
CA SER A 254 -0.53 14.71 9.48
C SER A 254 -0.03 14.80 8.04
N ARG A 255 0.57 15.94 7.64
CA ARG A 255 1.12 16.11 6.29
C ARG A 255 2.33 15.21 6.02
N LEU A 256 3.14 14.91 7.03
CA LEU A 256 4.21 13.92 6.91
C LEU A 256 3.60 12.54 6.68
N TYR A 257 2.61 12.16 7.48
CA TYR A 257 1.92 10.86 7.41
C TYR A 257 1.28 10.61 6.04
N ASP A 258 0.53 11.59 5.53
CA ASP A 258 -0.17 11.47 4.25
C ASP A 258 0.82 11.32 3.06
N ARG A 259 2.02 11.90 3.17
CA ARG A 259 3.08 11.80 2.14
C ARG A 259 4.05 10.64 2.35
N LEU A 260 4.04 10.01 3.53
CA LEU A 260 4.95 8.91 3.84
C LEU A 260 4.60 7.71 2.98
N SER A 261 5.58 7.17 2.25
CA SER A 261 5.35 5.97 1.44
C SER A 261 5.29 4.72 2.32
N ASP A 262 4.42 3.78 1.95
CA ASP A 262 4.33 2.49 2.64
C ASP A 262 5.66 1.73 2.59
N ARG A 263 6.38 1.82 1.47
CA ARG A 263 7.68 1.17 1.30
C ARG A 263 8.70 1.70 2.31
N SER A 264 8.81 3.03 2.45
CA SER A 264 9.69 3.65 3.44
C SER A 264 9.39 3.14 4.85
N ALA A 265 8.10 3.07 5.21
CA ALA A 265 7.69 2.62 6.53
C ALA A 265 8.06 1.15 6.79
N LEU A 266 7.88 0.28 5.80
CA LEU A 266 8.22 -1.14 5.92
C LEU A 266 9.73 -1.42 5.87
N VAL A 267 10.50 -0.64 5.13
CA VAL A 267 11.98 -0.72 5.17
C VAL A 267 12.48 -0.25 6.53
N MET A 268 11.94 0.86 7.07
CA MET A 268 12.27 1.32 8.42
C MET A 268 11.87 0.28 9.48
N LEU A 269 10.69 -0.34 9.36
CA LEU A 269 10.27 -1.43 10.24
C LEU A 269 11.25 -2.61 10.20
N ALA A 270 11.75 -2.98 9.03
CA ALA A 270 12.79 -4.01 8.91
C ALA A 270 14.09 -3.60 9.62
N ALA A 271 14.50 -2.33 9.51
CA ALA A 271 15.66 -1.80 10.23
C ALA A 271 15.46 -1.84 11.75
N TRP A 272 14.29 -1.45 12.25
CA TRP A 272 13.96 -1.50 13.68
C TRP A 272 13.93 -2.92 14.26
N ARG A 273 13.44 -3.90 13.49
CA ARG A 273 13.48 -5.32 13.88
C ARG A 273 14.91 -5.88 13.88
N GLY A 274 15.76 -5.40 12.96
CA GLY A 274 17.12 -5.88 12.77
C GLY A 274 18.17 -5.24 13.69
N SER A 275 17.92 -4.04 14.22
CA SER A 275 18.92 -3.27 14.96
C SER A 275 19.41 -3.94 16.25
N THR A 276 18.56 -4.71 16.93
CA THR A 276 18.95 -5.44 18.14
C THR A 276 19.77 -6.69 17.87
N LEU A 277 19.63 -7.31 16.69
CA LEU A 277 20.40 -8.49 16.29
C LEU A 277 21.89 -8.18 16.07
N ALA A 278 22.23 -6.94 15.69
CA ALA A 278 23.63 -6.51 15.59
C ALA A 278 24.30 -6.43 16.96
N VAL A 279 23.59 -5.86 17.94
CA VAL A 279 24.11 -5.69 19.31
C VAL A 279 24.33 -7.04 19.98
N THR A 280 23.43 -8.01 19.79
CA THR A 280 23.59 -9.35 20.36
C THR A 280 24.71 -10.16 19.69
N ARG A 281 24.86 -10.08 18.36
CA ARG A 281 25.99 -10.73 17.65
C ARG A 281 27.35 -10.18 18.03
N ALA A 282 27.47 -8.87 18.26
CA ALA A 282 28.72 -8.26 18.71
C ALA A 282 29.11 -8.71 20.14
N LYS A 283 28.11 -8.94 21.01
CA LYS A 283 28.33 -9.43 22.38
C LYS A 283 28.64 -10.93 22.45
N TYR A 284 28.11 -11.72 21.53
CA TYR A 284 28.25 -13.18 21.51
C TYR A 284 28.77 -13.62 20.14
N GLN A 285 30.07 -13.46 19.94
CA GLN A 285 30.77 -13.92 18.74
C GLN A 285 31.52 -15.21 19.10
N PRO A 286 31.05 -16.40 18.64
CA PRO A 286 31.73 -17.66 18.90
C PRO A 286 33.13 -17.61 18.29
N SER A 287 34.15 -17.96 19.08
CA SER A 287 35.57 -17.99 18.69
C SER A 287 35.89 -18.99 17.57
N LEU A 288 34.90 -19.73 17.06
CA LEU A 288 35.02 -20.73 16.00
C LEU A 288 34.58 -20.21 14.62
N HIS A 289 34.26 -18.91 14.44
CA HIS A 289 33.88 -18.39 13.12
C HIS A 289 35.11 -18.16 12.23
N ASP A 290 35.36 -19.18 11.42
CA ASP A 290 36.25 -19.34 10.26
C ASP A 290 36.65 -18.01 9.56
N SER A 291 37.73 -17.39 10.04
CA SER A 291 38.36 -16.20 9.44
C SER A 291 39.25 -16.57 8.25
N GLU A 292 39.43 -17.87 7.98
CA GLU A 292 40.33 -18.36 6.93
C GLU A 292 39.68 -18.30 5.55
N ARG A 293 38.36 -18.47 5.43
CA ARG A 293 37.67 -18.43 4.12
C ARG A 293 37.68 -17.08 3.42
N GLN A 294 37.88 -15.98 4.16
CA GLN A 294 37.95 -14.63 3.59
C GLN A 294 39.37 -14.24 3.12
N ARG A 295 40.43 -14.83 3.70
CA ARG A 295 41.83 -14.51 3.31
C ARG A 295 42.30 -15.20 2.03
N VAL A 296 41.69 -16.33 1.65
CA VAL A 296 42.16 -17.13 0.50
C VAL A 296 41.90 -16.44 -0.86
N ARG A 297 41.06 -15.40 -0.95
CA ARG A 297 40.82 -14.67 -2.22
C ARG A 297 41.57 -13.35 -2.40
N ALA A 298 42.31 -12.88 -1.40
CA ALA A 298 42.94 -11.54 -1.47
C ALA A 298 44.45 -11.54 -1.77
N GLY A 299 45.06 -12.68 -2.11
CA GLY A 299 46.52 -12.75 -2.25
C GLY A 299 47.04 -13.79 -3.25
N ALA A 300 46.70 -13.66 -4.54
CA ALA A 300 47.53 -14.18 -5.63
C ALA A 300 47.07 -13.63 -6.99
N SER A 301 47.47 -12.40 -7.31
CA SER A 301 47.49 -11.91 -8.69
C SER A 301 48.80 -11.17 -8.92
N GLN A 302 49.92 -11.89 -8.83
CA GLN A 302 51.15 -11.49 -9.48
C GLN A 302 51.35 -12.39 -10.70
N THR A 303 50.97 -11.86 -11.86
CA THR A 303 51.30 -12.39 -13.17
C THR A 303 52.81 -12.30 -13.38
N ARG A 304 53.51 -13.45 -13.33
CA ARG A 304 54.87 -13.61 -13.85
C ARG A 304 54.79 -14.23 -15.25
N PRO A 305 55.60 -13.81 -16.23
CA PRO A 305 55.57 -14.38 -17.57
C PRO A 305 56.24 -15.76 -17.58
N ALA A 306 55.53 -16.77 -18.06
CA ALA A 306 56.09 -18.10 -18.27
C ALA A 306 56.81 -18.16 -19.63
N VAL A 307 58.14 -18.28 -19.58
CA VAL A 307 58.96 -18.74 -20.71
C VAL A 307 58.73 -20.25 -20.86
N GLN A 308 58.33 -20.69 -22.04
CA GLN A 308 58.05 -22.08 -22.37
C GLN A 308 59.32 -22.71 -23.01
N PRO A 309 59.97 -23.72 -22.40
CA PRO A 309 61.06 -24.45 -23.04
C PRO A 309 60.53 -25.71 -23.73
N GLY A 310 60.85 -25.86 -25.03
CA GLY A 310 60.72 -27.13 -25.73
C GLY A 310 59.70 -27.15 -26.86
N SER A 311 59.92 -26.35 -27.91
CA SER A 311 59.42 -26.66 -29.25
C SER A 311 60.50 -26.30 -30.25
N SER A 312 61.13 -27.33 -30.80
CA SER A 312 62.22 -27.23 -31.77
C SER A 312 61.79 -26.45 -33.02
N PRO A 313 62.58 -25.47 -33.51
CA PRO A 313 62.26 -24.82 -34.77
C PRO A 313 62.61 -25.72 -35.95
N ALA A 314 61.72 -25.75 -36.93
CA ALA A 314 61.95 -26.37 -38.23
C ALA A 314 63.02 -25.57 -38.99
N VAL A 315 64.18 -26.20 -39.23
CA VAL A 315 65.18 -25.75 -40.19
C VAL A 315 64.57 -25.88 -41.58
N ARG A 316 64.36 -24.75 -42.27
CA ARG A 316 64.17 -24.75 -43.71
C ARG A 316 65.18 -23.83 -44.38
N THR A 317 66.02 -24.51 -45.14
CA THR A 317 67.04 -24.08 -46.08
C THR A 317 66.62 -22.93 -46.99
N GLY A 318 67.47 -21.90 -47.08
CA GLY A 318 67.41 -20.85 -48.09
C GLY A 318 68.83 -20.43 -48.45
N SER A 319 69.28 -20.89 -49.62
CA SER A 319 70.58 -20.67 -50.23
C SER A 319 70.84 -19.20 -50.59
N GLY A 320 72.07 -18.74 -50.34
CA GLY A 320 72.61 -17.48 -50.82
C GLY A 320 74.07 -17.29 -50.42
N GLY A 321 74.99 -17.99 -51.09
CA GLY A 321 76.40 -17.56 -51.19
C GLY A 321 76.50 -16.31 -52.10
N SER A 322 77.62 -15.62 -52.27
CA SER A 322 79.00 -15.74 -51.82
C SER A 322 79.62 -14.33 -51.86
N GLU A 323 80.71 -14.16 -51.13
CA GLU A 323 81.62 -13.01 -51.01
C GLU A 323 81.89 -12.18 -52.28
N ARG A 324 81.91 -10.84 -52.14
CA ARG A 324 83.08 -9.93 -52.20
C ARG A 324 82.65 -8.49 -52.48
#